data_AF-A0A9E2EB54-F1
#
_entry.id   AF-A0A9E2EB54-F1
#
_cell.length_a   1.000
_cell.length_b   1.000
_cell.length_c   1.000
_cell.angle_alpha   90.00
_cell.angle_beta   90.00
_cell.angle_gamma   90.00
#
_symmetry.space_group_name_H-M   'P 1'
#
loop_
_entity.id
_entity.type
_entity.pdbx_description
1 polymer ?
#
loop_
_entity_poly.entity_id
_entity_poly.type
_entity_poly.pdbx_seq_one_letter_code
_entity_poly.pdbx_strand_id
1 'polypeptide(L)'
;AWISSPESVPRTTLHSDHIPSKENNFAGQNYTGYKNPEMDGLLERIEVELDRDKRQKLWHRFQTIYADDLPVTPLYFRAEPYILPKWLKGLEPTGHQDPSTLWVEHWRRG
;
A
#
# COMPACT_ATOMS: atom_id res chain seq x y z
N ALA A 1 10.32 2.17 -0.71
CA ALA A 1 9.33 1.14 -1.06
C ALA A 1 8.02 1.54 -0.39
N TRP A 2 6.89 1.33 -1.04
CA TRP A 2 5.59 1.65 -0.45
C TRP A 2 5.30 0.68 0.69
N ILE A 3 5.05 1.22 1.89
CA ILE A 3 4.47 0.46 2.98
C ILE A 3 2.97 0.56 2.80
N SER A 4 2.33 -0.56 2.50
CA SER A 4 0.89 -0.64 2.32
C SER A 4 0.35 -1.88 3.00
N SER A 5 -0.79 -1.73 3.68
CA SER A 5 -1.58 -2.88 4.12
C SER A 5 -2.20 -3.54 2.89
N PRO A 6 -2.36 -4.88 2.88
CA PRO A 6 -2.96 -5.60 1.75
C PRO A 6 -4.31 -5.05 1.28
N GLU A 7 -5.06 -4.41 2.18
CA GLU A 7 -6.37 -3.84 1.91
C GLU A 7 -6.40 -2.30 1.89
N SER A 8 -5.24 -1.63 1.97
CA SER A 8 -5.18 -0.18 1.88
C SER A 8 -5.53 0.27 0.46
N VAL A 9 -6.60 1.06 0.33
CA VAL A 9 -7.06 1.58 -0.95
C VAL A 9 -6.03 2.59 -1.49
N PRO A 10 -5.42 2.38 -2.67
CA PRO A 10 -4.35 3.23 -3.20
C PRO A 10 -4.88 4.54 -3.82
N ARG A 11 -5.76 5.24 -3.11
CA ARG A 11 -6.44 6.45 -3.59
C ARG A 11 -5.44 7.56 -3.91
N THR A 12 -4.49 7.81 -3.01
CA THR A 12 -3.56 8.95 -3.14
C THR A 12 -2.63 8.83 -4.35
N THR A 13 -2.38 7.62 -4.84
CA THR A 13 -1.43 7.35 -5.92
C THR A 13 -2.10 7.05 -7.27
N LEU A 14 -3.39 6.66 -7.28
CA LEU A 14 -4.08 6.24 -8.50
C LEU A 14 -5.35 7.02 -8.84
N HIS A 15 -5.93 7.77 -7.89
CA HIS A 15 -7.11 8.58 -8.18
C HIS A 15 -6.72 9.88 -8.88
N SER A 16 -7.50 10.31 -9.87
CA SER A 16 -7.15 11.45 -10.72
C SER A 16 -7.13 12.80 -9.99
N ASP A 17 -7.97 12.99 -8.97
CA ASP A 17 -7.92 14.17 -8.07
C ASP A 17 -6.60 14.33 -7.30
N HIS A 18 -5.80 13.26 -7.19
CA HIS A 18 -4.50 13.29 -6.52
C HIS A 18 -3.32 13.52 -7.48
N ILE A 19 -3.57 13.93 -8.72
CA ILE A 19 -2.55 14.43 -9.64
C ILE A 19 -2.13 15.83 -9.16
N PRO A 20 -0.86 16.07 -8.80
CA PRO A 20 -0.40 17.40 -8.40
C PRO A 20 -0.61 18.42 -9.53
N SER A 21 -1.40 19.45 -9.26
CA SER A 21 -1.75 20.50 -10.21
C SER A 21 -1.80 21.86 -9.52
N LYS A 22 -1.89 22.95 -10.30
CA LYS A 22 -1.99 24.29 -9.71
C LYS A 22 -3.28 24.44 -8.89
N GLU A 23 -4.35 23.79 -9.33
CA GLU A 23 -5.70 23.85 -8.75
C GLU A 23 -5.76 23.20 -7.36
N ASN A 24 -4.91 22.20 -7.09
CA ASN A 24 -4.80 21.56 -5.77
C ASN A 24 -3.51 21.96 -5.02
N ASN A 25 -2.89 23.09 -5.37
CA ASN A 25 -1.63 23.57 -4.77
C ASN A 25 -0.48 22.53 -4.82
N PHE A 26 -0.42 21.75 -5.89
CA PHE A 26 0.54 20.66 -6.10
C PHE A 26 0.47 19.57 -5.01
N ALA A 27 -0.70 19.38 -4.39
CA ALA A 27 -0.94 18.30 -3.45
C ALA A 27 -1.25 16.96 -4.16
N GLY A 28 -1.10 15.84 -3.45
CA GLY A 28 -1.36 14.50 -3.97
C GLY A 28 -0.10 13.68 -4.27
N GLN A 29 -0.28 12.39 -4.53
CA GLN A 29 0.82 11.43 -4.74
C GLN A 29 0.75 10.70 -6.09
N ASN A 30 -0.22 11.03 -6.95
CA ASN A 30 -0.32 10.48 -8.30
C ASN A 30 0.64 11.22 -9.25
N TYR A 31 1.94 11.04 -9.00
CA TYR A 31 3.02 11.68 -9.74
C TYR A 31 3.14 11.18 -11.19
N THR A 32 2.57 10.00 -11.48
CA THR A 32 2.50 9.45 -12.84
C THR A 32 1.47 10.16 -13.72
N GLY A 33 0.58 10.96 -13.13
CA GLY A 33 -0.50 11.62 -13.88
C GLY A 33 -1.56 10.63 -14.37
N TYR A 34 -1.70 9.48 -13.70
CA TYR A 34 -2.59 8.41 -14.13
C TYR A 34 -4.05 8.84 -13.97
N LYS A 35 -4.87 8.62 -15.00
CA LYS A 35 -6.26 9.04 -15.03
C LYS A 35 -7.11 8.02 -15.78
N ASN A 36 -7.99 7.33 -15.07
CA ASN A 36 -8.96 6.40 -15.63
C ASN A 36 -10.28 6.55 -14.84
N PRO A 37 -11.39 6.99 -15.46
CA PRO A 37 -12.66 7.19 -14.77
C PRO A 37 -13.22 5.92 -14.10
N GLU A 38 -12.94 4.74 -14.66
CA GLU A 38 -13.35 3.48 -14.04
C GLU A 38 -12.51 3.20 -12.79
N MET A 39 -11.21 3.48 -12.83
CA MET A 39 -10.35 3.38 -11.65
C MET A 39 -10.84 4.29 -10.52
N ASP A 40 -11.10 5.56 -10.82
CA ASP A 40 -11.57 6.54 -9.83
C ASP A 40 -12.84 6.03 -9.14
N GLY A 41 -13.83 5.59 -9.91
CA GLY A 41 -15.08 5.04 -9.36
C GLY A 41 -14.91 3.71 -8.62
N LEU A 42 -13.91 2.89 -8.95
CA LEU A 42 -13.58 1.69 -8.18
C LEU A 42 -13.00 2.07 -6.81
N LEU A 43 -12.04 2.99 -6.77
CA LEU A 43 -11.42 3.45 -5.54
C LEU A 43 -12.45 4.03 -4.56
N GLU A 44 -13.39 4.85 -5.05
CA GLU A 44 -14.50 5.38 -4.25
C GLU A 44 -15.40 4.28 -3.66
N ARG A 45 -15.73 3.26 -4.45
CA ARG A 45 -16.61 2.17 -3.99
C ARG A 45 -15.91 1.22 -3.02
N ILE A 46 -14.64 0.90 -3.25
CA ILE A 46 -13.86 -0.01 -2.38
C ILE A 46 -13.74 0.58 -0.97
N GLU A 47 -13.60 1.91 -0.87
CA GLU A 47 -13.42 2.62 0.41
C GLU A 47 -14.65 2.53 1.33
N VAL A 48 -15.86 2.39 0.77
CA VAL A 48 -17.13 2.39 1.52
C VAL A 48 -17.87 1.05 1.52
N GLU A 49 -17.46 0.07 0.71
CA GLU A 49 -18.09 -1.26 0.67
C GLU A 49 -17.64 -2.11 1.87
N LEU A 50 -18.59 -2.52 2.70
CA LEU A 50 -18.34 -3.31 3.92
C LEU A 50 -18.56 -4.80 3.71
N ASP A 51 -19.35 -5.18 2.70
CA ASP A 51 -19.56 -6.59 2.36
C ASP A 51 -18.31 -7.15 1.68
N ARG A 52 -17.70 -8.15 2.31
CA ARG A 52 -16.42 -8.71 1.88
C ARG A 52 -16.47 -9.29 0.47
N ASP A 53 -17.55 -9.99 0.12
CA ASP A 53 -17.69 -10.67 -1.18
C ASP A 53 -17.92 -9.67 -2.31
N LYS A 54 -18.67 -8.59 -2.04
CA LYS A 54 -18.81 -7.47 -2.98
C LYS A 54 -17.49 -6.71 -3.12
N ARG A 55 -16.82 -6.40 -2.01
CA ARG A 55 -15.54 -5.69 -2.02
C ARG A 55 -14.46 -6.46 -2.77
N GLN A 56 -14.44 -7.79 -2.64
CA GLN A 56 -13.51 -8.65 -3.38
C GLN A 56 -13.67 -8.50 -4.89
N LYS A 57 -14.91 -8.43 -5.41
CA LYS A 57 -15.17 -8.24 -6.85
C LYS A 57 -14.66 -6.88 -7.35
N LEU A 58 -14.82 -5.83 -6.55
CA LEU A 58 -14.29 -4.50 -6.86
C LEU A 58 -12.75 -4.53 -6.91
N TRP A 59 -12.11 -5.17 -5.93
CA TRP A 59 -10.65 -5.36 -5.92
C TRP A 59 -10.14 -6.16 -7.12
N HIS A 60 -10.85 -7.21 -7.55
CA HIS A 60 -10.50 -7.94 -8.76
C HIS A 60 -10.51 -7.04 -9.99
N ARG A 61 -11.57 -6.23 -10.17
CA ARG A 61 -11.64 -5.32 -11.31
C ARG A 61 -10.55 -4.25 -11.26
N PHE A 62 -10.28 -3.70 -10.07
CA PHE A 62 -9.16 -2.79 -9.83
C PHE A 62 -7.83 -3.42 -10.27
N GLN A 63 -7.55 -4.66 -9.85
CA GLN A 63 -6.31 -5.36 -10.20
C GLN A 63 -6.19 -5.64 -11.69
N THR A 64 -7.30 -5.97 -12.37
CA THR A 64 -7.32 -6.13 -13.82
C THR A 64 -6.91 -4.85 -14.53
N ILE A 65 -7.55 -3.71 -14.21
CA ILE A 65 -7.21 -2.42 -14.83
C ILE A 65 -5.76 -2.04 -14.51
N TYR A 66 -5.30 -2.24 -13.27
CA TYR A 66 -3.92 -1.95 -12.91
C TYR A 66 -2.91 -2.78 -13.73
N ALA A 67 -3.21 -4.06 -13.97
CA ALA A 67 -2.36 -4.95 -14.77
C ALA A 67 -2.39 -4.61 -16.27
N ASP A 68 -3.51 -4.11 -16.78
CA ASP A 68 -3.67 -3.73 -18.19
C ASP A 68 -3.03 -2.35 -18.47
N ASP A 69 -3.29 -1.36 -17.60
CA ASP A 69 -2.86 0.03 -17.81
C ASP A 69 -1.41 0.29 -17.33
N LEU A 70 -0.89 -0.58 -16.44
CA LEU A 70 0.47 -0.51 -15.90
C LEU A 70 0.91 0.90 -15.44
N PRO A 71 0.13 1.60 -14.58
CA PRO A 71 0.47 2.96 -14.15
C PRO A 71 1.84 3.04 -13.46
N VAL A 72 2.22 1.96 -12.77
CA VAL A 72 3.57 1.70 -12.27
C VAL A 72 3.86 0.22 -12.50
N THR A 73 5.10 -0.10 -12.89
CA THR A 73 5.56 -1.51 -13.00
C THR A 73 6.42 -1.88 -11.79
N PRO A 74 5.92 -2.68 -10.84
CA PRO A 74 6.72 -3.18 -9.72
C PRO A 74 7.86 -4.06 -10.23
N LEU A 75 9.09 -3.81 -9.77
CA LEU A 75 10.27 -4.59 -10.19
C LEU A 75 10.59 -5.75 -9.24
N TYR A 76 10.53 -5.50 -7.93
CA TYR A 76 10.82 -6.49 -6.90
C TYR A 76 10.29 -6.05 -5.54
N PHE A 77 10.13 -7.01 -4.61
CA PHE A 77 9.92 -6.74 -3.19
C PHE A 77 11.27 -6.53 -2.48
N ARG A 78 11.40 -5.44 -1.73
CA ARG A 78 12.62 -5.14 -1.00
C ARG A 78 12.70 -6.03 0.25
N ALA A 79 13.84 -6.68 0.46
CA ALA A 79 14.13 -7.35 1.72
C ALA A 79 14.44 -6.33 2.84
N GLU A 80 13.92 -6.57 4.04
CA GLU A 80 14.22 -5.78 5.24
C GLU A 80 15.10 -6.61 6.20
N PRO A 81 16.43 -6.45 6.14
CA PRO A 81 17.34 -7.24 6.98
C PRO A 81 17.43 -6.69 8.41
N TYR A 82 17.50 -7.59 9.38
CA TYR A 82 17.75 -7.28 10.78
C TYR A 82 19.22 -7.58 11.11
N ILE A 83 19.93 -6.60 11.68
CA ILE A 83 21.30 -6.76 12.18
C ILE A 83 21.24 -6.74 13.70
N LEU A 84 21.48 -7.88 14.34
CA LEU A 84 21.26 -8.06 15.77
C LEU A 84 22.54 -8.49 16.50
N PRO A 85 22.77 -7.99 17.73
CA PRO A 85 23.86 -8.52 18.54
C PRO A 85 23.55 -9.96 18.99
N LYS A 86 24.59 -10.80 19.13
CA LYS A 86 24.44 -12.24 19.42
C LYS A 86 23.62 -12.56 20.69
N TRP A 87 23.64 -11.65 21.67
CA TRP A 87 22.98 -11.78 22.96
C TRP A 87 21.46 -11.50 22.92
N LEU A 88 20.96 -10.86 21.86
CA LEU A 88 19.56 -10.49 21.77
C LEU A 88 18.74 -11.67 21.21
N LYS A 89 17.72 -12.09 21.96
CA LYS A 89 16.77 -13.14 21.60
C LYS A 89 15.34 -12.60 21.71
N GLY A 90 14.39 -13.26 21.02
CA GLY A 90 12.96 -12.91 21.10
C GLY A 90 12.52 -11.78 20.18
N LEU A 91 13.37 -11.34 19.23
CA LEU A 91 12.93 -10.43 18.18
C LEU A 91 12.08 -11.20 17.15
N GLU A 92 10.93 -10.63 16.81
CA GLU A 92 10.03 -11.11 15.76
C GLU A 92 10.15 -10.20 14.53
N PRO A 93 10.64 -10.72 13.39
CA PRO A 93 10.57 -10.01 12.12
C PRO A 93 9.11 -9.88 11.68
N THR A 94 8.64 -8.66 11.51
CA THR A 94 7.23 -8.30 11.30
C THR A 94 6.93 -7.86 9.86
N GLY A 95 7.92 -7.98 8.98
CA GLY A 95 7.84 -7.47 7.62
C GLY A 95 7.93 -5.93 7.58
N HIS A 96 7.48 -5.33 6.49
CA HIS A 96 7.60 -3.89 6.22
C HIS A 96 6.52 -3.03 6.89
N GLN A 97 5.49 -3.65 7.47
CA GLN A 97 4.30 -2.93 7.95
C GLN A 97 4.43 -2.42 9.37
N ASP A 98 4.91 -3.27 10.27
CA ASP A 98 4.93 -3.00 11.69
C ASP A 98 6.38 -3.02 12.19
N PRO A 99 6.83 -2.03 12.98
CA PRO A 99 8.18 -2.08 13.50
C PRO A 99 8.28 -3.17 14.56
N SER A 100 9.35 -3.98 14.52
CA SER A 100 9.60 -5.06 15.50
C SER A 100 9.62 -4.60 16.97
N THR A 101 9.76 -3.29 17.22
CA THR A 101 9.69 -2.69 18.55
C THR A 101 8.29 -2.70 19.17
N LEU A 102 7.24 -3.01 18.42
CA LEU A 102 5.91 -3.24 18.99
C LEU A 102 5.84 -4.51 19.87
N TRP A 103 6.82 -5.41 19.75
CA TRP A 103 6.97 -6.64 20.56
C TRP A 103 8.25 -6.61 21.41
N VAL A 104 8.68 -5.43 21.85
CA VAL A 104 9.93 -5.27 22.61
C VAL A 104 9.92 -6.02 23.95
N GLU A 105 8.74 -6.29 24.50
CA GLU A 105 8.52 -7.07 25.72
C GLU A 105 8.90 -8.56 25.57
N HIS A 106 8.97 -9.08 24.34
CA HIS A 106 9.47 -10.43 24.07
C HIS A 106 11.00 -10.49 24.08
N TRP A 107 11.67 -9.33 24.03
CA TRP A 107 13.12 -9.27 23.88
C TRP A 107 13.80 -9.62 25.18
N ARG A 108 14.78 -10.51 25.09
CA ARG A 108 15.54 -10.97 26.25
C ARG A 108 17.00 -11.17 25.92
N ARG A 109 17.81 -11.01 26.95
CA ARG A 109 19.21 -11.41 26.93
C ARG A 109 19.28 -12.93 27.04
N GLY A 110 20.02 -13.56 26.14
CA GLY A 110 20.29 -15.01 26.14
C GLY A 110 21.67 -15.34 25.61
#